data_AF-A0A5N4D548-F1
#
_entry.id   AF-A0A5N4D548-F1
#
_cell.length_a   1.000
_cell.length_b   1.000
_cell.length_c   1.000
_cell.angle_alpha   90.00
_cell.angle_beta   90.00
_cell.angle_gamma   90.00
#
_symmetry.space_group_name_H-M   'P 1'
#
loop_
_entity.id
_entity.type
_entity.pdbx_description
1 polymer ?
#
loop_
_entity_poly.entity_id
_entity_poly.type
_entity_poly.pdbx_seq_one_letter_code
_entity_poly.pdbx_strand_id
1 'polypeptide(L)'
;MRFREKLQEEMVQREEAESTLQSFRQDVDIASLARLDLESKVESLQEEIAFLKKLHYEEIQELQTQIQEQHVQIDVDVSKPDLVAALRDVRTNESLERQMREMEENFAVEAANYQDTIGRLQDEIQNMKEEMARHLREYQDLLNVKVALDIEIATYRKLLEGEESRISLLLPKFSSLNLRETNLDSLPLVDTHPKRTLLIKTVETRDGQVISETSQHHDNLE
;
A
#
# COMPACT_ATOMS: atom_id res chain seq x y z
N MET A 1 11.16 -29.43 -39.65
CA MET A 1 10.19 -28.68 -38.84
C MET A 1 10.15 -29.18 -37.41
N ARG A 2 9.73 -30.45 -37.16
CA ARG A 2 9.61 -31.04 -35.81
C ARG A 2 10.84 -30.97 -34.88
N PHE A 3 12.06 -30.99 -35.41
CA PHE A 3 13.27 -30.90 -34.57
C PHE A 3 13.51 -29.48 -34.03
N ARG A 4 13.14 -28.44 -34.79
CA ARG A 4 13.24 -27.05 -34.33
C ARG A 4 12.22 -26.75 -33.24
N GLU A 5 11.00 -27.26 -33.39
CA GLU A 5 9.94 -27.13 -32.38
C GLU A 5 10.34 -27.79 -31.05
N LYS A 6 10.89 -29.01 -31.09
CA LYS A 6 11.41 -29.69 -29.89
C LYS A 6 12.55 -28.94 -29.22
N LEU A 7 13.47 -28.37 -30.00
CA LEU A 7 14.57 -27.57 -29.48
C LEU A 7 14.06 -26.28 -28.82
N GLN A 8 13.04 -25.66 -29.41
CA GLN A 8 12.42 -24.47 -28.86
C GLN A 8 11.66 -24.77 -27.56
N GLU A 9 10.93 -25.89 -27.51
CA GLU A 9 10.26 -26.35 -26.31
C GLU A 9 11.25 -26.68 -25.19
N GLU A 10 12.37 -27.34 -25.51
CA GLU A 10 13.43 -27.63 -24.53
C GLU A 10 14.12 -26.35 -24.03
N MET A 11 14.33 -25.35 -24.90
CA MET A 11 14.89 -24.06 -24.50
C MET A 11 13.97 -23.30 -23.53
N VAL A 12 12.66 -23.30 -23.80
CA VAL A 12 11.66 -22.68 -22.91
C VAL A 12 11.61 -23.42 -21.57
N GLN A 13 11.57 -24.75 -21.58
CA GLN A 13 11.61 -25.54 -20.35
C GLN A 13 12.89 -25.30 -19.54
N ARG A 14 14.04 -25.12 -20.22
CA ARG A 14 15.31 -24.78 -19.58
C ARG A 14 15.27 -23.40 -18.94
N GLU A 15 14.73 -22.41 -19.66
CA GLU A 15 14.58 -21.04 -19.16
C GLU A 15 13.63 -20.98 -17.95
N GLU A 16 12.50 -21.71 -18.00
CA GLU A 16 11.57 -21.84 -16.86
C GLU A 16 12.22 -22.54 -15.66
N ALA A 17 12.99 -23.61 -15.89
CA ALA A 17 13.72 -24.30 -14.84
C ALA A 17 14.83 -23.42 -14.22
N GLU A 18 15.57 -22.65 -15.04
CA GLU A 18 16.58 -21.69 -14.59
C GLU A 18 15.94 -20.57 -13.75
N SER A 19 14.79 -20.03 -14.19
CA SER A 19 14.02 -19.04 -13.44
C SER A 19 13.55 -19.57 -12.09
N THR A 20 13.03 -20.80 -12.07
CA THR A 20 12.56 -21.47 -10.84
C THR A 20 13.71 -21.76 -9.88
N LEU A 21 14.88 -22.17 -10.37
CA LEU A 21 16.08 -22.35 -9.55
C LEU A 21 16.57 -21.03 -8.96
N GLN A 22 16.45 -19.94 -9.73
CA GLN A 22 16.81 -18.61 -9.25
C GLN A 22 15.89 -18.15 -8.11
N SER A 23 14.57 -18.36 -8.23
CA SER A 23 13.64 -18.02 -7.14
C SER A 23 13.89 -18.86 -5.89
N PHE A 24 14.10 -20.18 -6.02
CA PHE A 24 14.43 -21.03 -4.88
C PHE A 24 15.72 -20.60 -4.18
N ARG A 25 16.73 -20.17 -4.94
CA ARG A 25 17.98 -19.66 -4.36
C ARG A 25 17.72 -18.40 -3.53
N GLN A 26 16.91 -17.48 -4.04
CA GLN A 26 16.50 -16.28 -3.31
C GLN A 26 15.74 -16.63 -2.03
N ASP A 27 14.80 -17.57 -2.09
CA ASP A 27 14.04 -18.03 -0.92
C ASP A 27 14.95 -18.65 0.14
N VAL A 28 15.95 -19.44 -0.27
CA VAL A 28 16.96 -20.03 0.63
C VAL A 28 17.81 -18.94 1.28
N ASP A 29 18.22 -17.91 0.54
CA ASP A 29 19.00 -16.79 1.08
C ASP A 29 18.17 -16.00 2.12
N ILE A 30 16.89 -15.72 1.81
CA ILE A 30 15.96 -15.06 2.75
C ILE A 30 15.75 -15.91 4.00
N ALA A 31 15.49 -17.21 3.84
CA ALA A 31 15.31 -18.13 4.96
C ALA A 31 16.58 -18.25 5.82
N SER A 32 17.76 -18.19 5.19
CA SER A 32 19.05 -18.20 5.90
C SER A 32 19.26 -16.94 6.74
N LEU A 33 18.91 -15.76 6.21
CA LEU A 33 18.95 -14.51 6.96
C LEU A 33 17.98 -14.54 8.16
N ALA A 34 16.74 -14.96 7.94
CA ALA A 34 15.75 -15.09 9.00
C ALA A 34 16.20 -16.09 10.09
N ARG A 35 16.89 -17.17 9.70
CA ARG A 35 17.47 -18.13 10.66
C ARG A 35 18.55 -17.49 11.52
N LEU A 36 19.46 -16.72 10.91
CA LEU A 36 20.52 -16.02 11.64
C LEU A 36 19.96 -15.00 12.64
N ASP A 37 18.93 -14.25 12.25
CA ASP A 37 18.26 -13.29 13.13
C ASP A 37 17.61 -13.99 14.33
N LEU A 38 16.95 -15.13 14.09
CA LEU A 38 16.37 -15.94 15.16
C LEU A 38 17.43 -16.56 16.07
N GLU A 39 18.54 -17.05 15.52
CA GLU A 39 19.67 -17.58 16.28
C GLU A 39 20.24 -16.49 17.21
N SER A 40 20.47 -15.27 16.70
CA SER A 40 20.92 -14.13 17.50
C SER A 40 19.92 -13.76 18.60
N LYS A 41 18.61 -13.83 18.31
CA LYS A 41 17.57 -13.56 19.31
C LYS A 41 17.54 -14.62 20.41
N VAL A 42 17.74 -15.89 20.06
CA VAL A 42 17.84 -16.98 21.03
C VAL A 42 19.05 -16.79 21.94
N GLU A 43 20.21 -16.45 21.38
CA GLU A 43 21.41 -16.17 22.18
C GLU A 43 21.19 -15.01 23.15
N SER A 44 20.64 -13.89 22.68
CA SER A 44 20.32 -12.74 23.53
C SER A 44 19.34 -13.08 24.66
N LEU A 45 18.30 -13.86 24.39
CA LEU A 45 17.35 -14.30 25.43
C LEU A 45 17.99 -15.28 26.42
N GLN A 46 18.91 -16.13 25.97
CA GLN A 46 19.67 -17.01 26.86
C GLN A 46 20.57 -16.22 27.80
N GLU A 47 21.24 -15.17 27.31
CA GLU A 47 22.04 -14.26 28.12
C GLU A 47 21.18 -13.52 29.16
N GLU A 48 20.00 -13.03 28.76
CA GLU A 48 19.06 -12.36 29.65
C GLU A 48 18.55 -13.29 30.76
N ILE A 49 18.19 -14.54 30.41
CA ILE A 49 17.78 -15.56 31.39
C ILE A 49 18.93 -15.86 32.36
N ALA A 50 20.17 -16.00 31.86
CA ALA A 50 21.32 -16.26 32.70
C ALA A 50 21.58 -15.10 33.68
N PHE A 51 21.45 -13.87 33.20
CA PHE A 51 21.56 -12.67 34.01
C PHE A 51 20.49 -12.62 35.11
N LEU A 52 19.22 -12.80 34.75
CA LEU A 52 18.10 -12.78 35.71
C LEU A 52 18.23 -13.89 36.77
N LYS A 53 18.65 -15.09 36.37
CA LYS A 53 18.93 -16.19 37.31
C LYS A 53 20.03 -15.82 38.30
N LYS A 54 21.11 -15.18 37.82
CA LYS A 54 22.21 -14.73 38.68
C LYS A 54 21.75 -13.65 39.65
N LEU A 55 21.00 -12.66 39.16
CA LEU A 55 20.47 -11.57 39.97
C LEU A 55 19.54 -12.09 41.08
N HIS A 56 18.57 -12.94 40.74
CA HIS A 56 17.69 -13.55 41.74
C HIS A 56 18.46 -14.44 42.73
N TYR A 57 19.50 -15.14 42.29
CA TYR A 57 20.32 -15.92 43.20
C TYR A 57 21.03 -15.03 44.23
N GLU A 58 21.60 -13.91 43.78
CA GLU A 58 22.24 -12.92 44.66
C GLU A 58 21.22 -12.31 45.64
N GLU A 59 20.02 -11.94 45.17
CA GLU A 59 18.95 -11.38 46.00
C GLU A 59 18.44 -12.39 47.06
N ILE A 60 18.27 -13.67 46.69
CA ILE A 60 17.91 -14.73 47.63
C ILE A 60 19.01 -14.93 48.69
N GLN A 61 20.29 -14.89 48.29
CA GLN A 61 21.41 -14.99 49.23
C GLN A 61 21.45 -13.81 50.21
N GLU A 62 21.20 -12.60 49.72
CA GLU A 62 21.12 -11.41 50.57
C GLU A 62 19.96 -11.51 51.57
N LEU A 63 18.78 -11.92 51.11
CA LEU A 63 17.61 -12.13 51.98
C LEU A 63 17.85 -13.24 53.01
N GLN A 64 18.49 -14.35 52.64
CA GLN A 64 18.86 -15.40 53.60
C GLN A 64 19.86 -14.90 54.66
N THR A 65 20.80 -14.05 54.26
CA THR A 65 21.77 -13.43 55.19
C THR A 65 21.05 -12.49 56.15
N GLN A 66 20.18 -11.62 55.64
CA GLN A 66 19.36 -10.74 56.48
C GLN A 66 18.48 -11.51 57.47
N ILE A 67 17.87 -12.63 57.06
CA ILE A 67 17.08 -13.49 57.96
C ILE A 67 17.96 -14.12 59.04
N GLN A 68 19.17 -14.59 58.71
CA GLN A 68 20.10 -15.13 59.72
C GLN A 68 20.54 -14.07 60.73
N GLU A 69 20.87 -12.87 60.26
CA GLU A 69 21.21 -11.73 61.12
C GLU A 69 20.04 -11.33 62.04
N GLN A 70 18.82 -11.31 61.50
CA GLN A 70 17.61 -11.05 62.28
C GLN A 70 17.33 -12.14 63.31
N HIS A 71 17.47 -13.42 62.98
CA HIS A 71 17.33 -14.50 63.98
C HIS A 71 18.37 -14.38 65.12
N VAL A 72 19.61 -13.96 64.82
CA VAL A 72 20.62 -13.69 65.84
C VAL A 72 20.25 -12.44 66.68
N GLN A 73 19.64 -11.42 66.09
CA GLN A 73 19.12 -10.26 66.84
C GLN A 73 17.89 -10.59 67.70
N ILE A 74 16.98 -11.43 67.21
CA ILE A 74 15.76 -11.83 67.93
C ILE A 74 16.10 -12.61 69.20
N ASP A 75 17.12 -13.48 69.18
CA ASP A 75 17.60 -14.19 70.38
C ASP A 75 18.18 -13.23 71.45
N VAL A 76 18.61 -12.02 71.02
CA VAL A 76 19.09 -10.95 71.90
C VAL A 76 17.94 -10.02 72.36
N ASP A 77 16.83 -9.93 71.63
CA ASP A 77 15.73 -8.96 71.84
C ASP A 77 14.38 -9.57 72.28
N VAL A 78 14.35 -10.80 72.82
CA VAL A 78 13.13 -11.50 73.32
C VAL A 78 12.39 -10.75 74.47
N SER A 79 12.74 -9.50 74.78
CA SER A 79 12.13 -8.73 75.86
C SER A 79 11.10 -7.67 75.42
N LYS A 80 10.84 -7.41 74.12
CA LYS A 80 9.76 -6.48 73.70
C LYS A 80 9.07 -6.86 72.36
N PRO A 81 7.76 -6.59 72.20
CA PRO A 81 7.04 -6.79 70.93
C PRO A 81 7.42 -5.74 69.88
N ASP A 82 7.76 -6.20 68.67
CA ASP A 82 8.34 -5.37 67.59
C ASP A 82 7.27 -4.63 66.77
N LEU A 83 7.00 -3.38 67.17
CA LEU A 83 6.13 -2.44 66.44
C LEU A 83 6.76 -1.94 65.13
N VAL A 84 8.07 -2.12 64.92
CA VAL A 84 8.78 -1.65 63.73
C VAL A 84 8.47 -2.53 62.52
N ALA A 85 8.37 -3.85 62.72
CA ALA A 85 7.93 -4.79 61.68
C ALA A 85 6.51 -4.47 61.16
N ALA A 86 5.55 -4.26 62.06
CA ALA A 86 4.17 -3.92 61.67
C ALA A 86 4.08 -2.59 60.90
N LEU A 87 4.86 -1.58 61.28
CA LEU A 87 4.91 -0.29 60.57
C LEU A 87 5.56 -0.40 59.18
N ARG A 88 6.55 -1.29 59.03
CA ARG A 88 7.18 -1.56 57.74
C ARG A 88 6.19 -2.23 56.78
N ASP A 89 5.39 -3.19 57.26
CA ASP A 89 4.38 -3.89 56.45
C ASP A 89 3.23 -2.97 56.02
N VAL A 90 2.81 -2.03 56.88
CA VAL A 90 1.81 -1.02 56.50
C VAL A 90 2.35 -0.12 55.39
N ARG A 91 3.62 0.31 55.49
CA ARG A 91 4.26 1.17 54.48
C ARG A 91 4.43 0.47 53.13
N THR A 92 4.77 -0.82 53.12
CA THR A 92 4.88 -1.58 51.86
C THR A 92 3.52 -1.77 51.21
N ASN A 93 2.48 -2.05 52.01
CA ASN A 93 1.12 -2.19 51.52
C ASN A 93 0.57 -0.88 50.94
N GLU A 94 0.79 0.25 51.63
CA GLU A 94 0.45 1.59 51.12
C GLU A 94 1.14 1.91 49.79
N SER A 95 2.41 1.50 49.64
CA SER A 95 3.18 1.67 48.39
C SER A 95 2.61 0.84 47.25
N LEU A 96 2.25 -0.42 47.51
CA LEU A 96 1.62 -1.32 46.54
C LEU A 96 0.26 -0.77 46.08
N GLU A 97 -0.59 -0.34 47.03
CA GLU A 97 -1.87 0.27 46.69
C GLU A 97 -1.71 1.55 45.87
N ARG A 98 -0.67 2.35 46.16
CA ARG A 98 -0.38 3.56 45.39
C ARG A 98 0.02 3.22 43.95
N GLN A 99 0.90 2.24 43.76
CA GLN A 99 1.29 1.77 42.43
C GLN A 99 0.12 1.20 41.64
N MET A 100 -0.78 0.46 42.30
CA MET A 100 -2.00 -0.03 41.66
C MET A 100 -2.90 1.12 41.19
N ARG A 101 -3.12 2.13 42.04
CA ARG A 101 -3.92 3.31 41.67
C ARG A 101 -3.31 4.09 40.49
N GLU A 102 -2.00 4.32 40.50
CA GLU A 102 -1.30 4.96 39.37
C GLU A 102 -1.42 4.14 38.09
N MET A 103 -1.32 2.81 38.18
CA MET A 103 -1.48 1.93 37.03
C MET A 103 -2.91 1.97 36.47
N GLU A 104 -3.93 1.94 37.34
CA GLU A 104 -5.33 2.07 36.93
C GLU A 104 -5.62 3.42 36.27
N GLU A 105 -5.08 4.52 36.81
CA GLU A 105 -5.23 5.85 36.22
C GLU A 105 -4.55 5.93 34.85
N ASN A 106 -3.33 5.41 34.72
CA ASN A 106 -2.62 5.34 33.44
C ASN A 106 -3.40 4.53 32.40
N PHE A 107 -3.95 3.37 32.79
CA PHE A 107 -4.78 2.58 31.88
C PHE A 107 -6.08 3.29 31.50
N ALA A 108 -6.70 4.01 32.43
CA ALA A 108 -7.91 4.79 32.14
C ALA A 108 -7.63 5.91 31.12
N VAL A 109 -6.50 6.61 31.26
CA VAL A 109 -6.06 7.65 30.31
C VAL A 109 -5.77 7.03 28.94
N GLU A 110 -5.03 5.92 28.90
CA GLU A 110 -4.70 5.24 27.66
C GLU A 110 -5.96 4.74 26.93
N ALA A 111 -6.90 4.17 27.67
CA ALA A 111 -8.20 3.75 27.13
C ALA A 111 -9.00 4.93 26.56
N ALA A 112 -9.01 6.08 27.24
CA ALA A 112 -9.65 7.29 26.74
C ALA A 112 -9.00 7.76 25.42
N ASN A 113 -7.67 7.77 25.34
CA ASN A 113 -6.94 8.13 24.12
C ASN A 113 -7.29 7.21 22.94
N TYR A 114 -7.39 5.89 23.18
CA TYR A 114 -7.84 4.95 22.15
C TYR A 114 -9.28 5.21 21.73
N GLN A 115 -10.16 5.49 22.69
CA GLN A 115 -11.56 5.81 22.42
C GLN A 115 -11.69 7.06 21.53
N ASP A 116 -10.93 8.12 21.83
CA ASP A 116 -10.88 9.34 21.04
C ASP A 116 -10.34 9.09 19.63
N THR A 117 -9.29 8.27 19.52
CA THR A 117 -8.71 7.87 18.22
C THR A 117 -9.72 7.09 17.38
N ILE A 118 -10.45 6.16 17.99
CA ILE A 118 -11.52 5.41 17.33
C ILE A 118 -12.61 6.36 16.85
N GLY A 119 -13.05 7.31 17.69
CA GLY A 119 -14.05 8.31 17.30
C GLY A 119 -13.61 9.13 16.09
N ARG A 120 -12.38 9.66 16.11
CA ARG A 120 -11.81 10.41 14.98
C ARG A 120 -11.78 9.58 13.69
N LEU A 121 -11.36 8.31 13.77
CA LEU A 121 -11.31 7.43 12.60
C LEU A 121 -12.72 7.10 12.07
N GLN A 122 -13.71 6.96 12.94
CA GLN A 122 -15.10 6.76 12.54
C GLN A 122 -15.65 7.97 11.78
N ASP A 123 -15.36 9.18 12.27
CA ASP A 123 -15.75 10.43 11.61
C ASP A 123 -15.08 10.57 10.24
N GLU A 124 -13.79 10.23 10.15
CA GLU A 124 -13.04 10.24 8.89
C GLU A 124 -13.62 9.26 7.85
N ILE A 125 -13.97 8.04 8.29
CA ILE A 125 -14.65 7.06 7.45
C ILE A 125 -16.02 7.58 6.98
N GLN A 126 -16.77 8.23 7.86
CA GLN A 126 -18.08 8.77 7.51
C GLN A 126 -17.95 9.90 6.48
N ASN A 127 -17.00 10.82 6.67
CA ASN A 127 -16.73 11.89 5.71
C ASN A 127 -16.33 11.33 4.33
N MET A 128 -15.40 10.36 4.28
CA MET A 128 -15.00 9.72 3.01
C MET A 128 -16.17 9.03 2.29
N LYS A 129 -17.10 8.41 3.04
CA LYS A 129 -18.31 7.83 2.44
C LYS A 129 -19.20 8.88 1.81
N GLU A 130 -19.36 10.03 2.46
CA GLU A 130 -20.16 11.15 1.94
C GLU A 130 -19.52 11.77 0.70
N GLU A 131 -18.20 11.94 0.69
CA GLU A 131 -17.44 12.39 -0.48
C GLU A 131 -17.57 11.40 -1.65
N MET A 132 -17.44 10.10 -1.39
CA MET A 132 -17.63 9.06 -2.41
C MET A 132 -19.05 9.09 -2.98
N ALA A 133 -20.07 9.25 -2.14
CA ALA A 133 -21.46 9.40 -2.58
C ALA A 133 -21.68 10.70 -3.38
N ARG A 134 -20.94 11.78 -3.09
CA ARG A 134 -20.96 13.01 -3.87
C ARG A 134 -20.34 12.78 -5.26
N HIS A 135 -19.18 12.17 -5.33
CA HIS A 135 -18.51 11.86 -6.59
C HIS A 135 -19.32 10.93 -7.49
N LEU A 136 -20.02 9.95 -6.92
CA LEU A 136 -20.93 9.10 -7.69
C LEU A 136 -22.08 9.89 -8.33
N ARG A 137 -22.62 10.89 -7.63
CA ARG A 137 -23.66 11.78 -8.19
C ARG A 137 -23.08 12.67 -9.30
N GLU A 138 -21.95 13.32 -9.05
CA GLU A 138 -21.25 14.15 -10.04
C GLU A 138 -20.92 13.34 -11.31
N TYR A 139 -20.46 12.10 -11.15
CA TYR A 139 -20.19 11.20 -12.25
C TYR A 139 -21.45 10.86 -13.06
N GLN A 140 -22.56 10.55 -12.38
CA GLN A 140 -23.83 10.26 -13.04
C GLN A 140 -24.36 11.48 -13.81
N ASP A 141 -24.25 12.67 -13.23
CA ASP A 141 -24.66 13.91 -13.90
C ASP A 141 -23.81 14.18 -15.15
N LEU A 142 -22.49 13.99 -15.05
CA LEU A 142 -21.59 14.12 -16.19
C LEU A 142 -21.88 13.08 -17.28
N LEU A 143 -22.19 11.84 -16.90
CA LEU A 143 -22.60 10.79 -17.82
C LEU A 143 -23.90 11.15 -18.54
N ASN A 144 -24.88 11.70 -17.82
CA ASN A 144 -26.14 12.17 -18.41
C ASN A 144 -25.89 13.27 -19.46
N VAL A 145 -25.02 14.23 -19.17
CA VAL A 145 -24.61 15.27 -20.13
C VAL A 145 -23.93 14.65 -21.35
N LYS A 146 -23.02 13.70 -21.15
CA LYS A 146 -22.34 13.00 -22.25
C LYS A 146 -23.34 12.29 -23.17
N VAL A 147 -24.33 11.60 -22.61
CA VAL A 147 -25.37 10.92 -23.41
C VAL A 147 -26.21 11.92 -24.19
N ALA A 148 -26.56 13.06 -23.60
CA ALA A 148 -27.28 14.12 -24.30
C ALA A 148 -26.48 14.66 -25.50
N LEU A 149 -25.18 14.90 -25.32
CA LEU A 149 -24.28 15.34 -26.39
C LEU A 149 -24.13 14.28 -27.51
N ASP A 150 -24.05 13.00 -27.17
CA ASP A 150 -24.02 11.92 -28.18
C ASP A 150 -25.28 11.93 -29.04
N ILE A 151 -26.45 12.14 -28.42
CA ILE A 151 -27.74 12.27 -29.13
C ILE A 151 -27.71 13.50 -30.03
N GLU A 152 -27.28 14.66 -29.53
CA GLU A 152 -27.18 15.89 -30.33
C GLU A 152 -26.28 15.68 -31.56
N ILE A 153 -25.07 15.12 -31.38
CA ILE A 153 -24.14 14.83 -32.48
C ILE A 153 -24.79 13.89 -33.51
N ALA A 154 -25.47 12.83 -33.07
CA ALA A 154 -26.16 11.92 -33.96
C ALA A 154 -27.27 12.60 -34.76
N THR A 155 -28.03 13.50 -34.13
CA THR A 155 -29.07 14.28 -34.82
C THR A 155 -28.47 15.25 -35.85
N TYR A 156 -27.38 15.96 -35.51
CA TYR A 156 -26.68 16.85 -36.44
C TYR A 156 -26.13 16.09 -37.65
N ARG A 157 -25.51 14.92 -37.44
CA ARG A 157 -25.02 14.07 -38.54
C ARG A 157 -26.14 13.69 -39.51
N LYS A 158 -27.29 13.25 -38.99
CA LYS A 158 -28.45 12.86 -39.83
C LYS A 158 -29.02 14.02 -40.64
N LEU A 159 -29.04 15.24 -40.09
CA LEU A 159 -29.49 16.43 -40.82
C LEU A 159 -28.54 16.77 -41.97
N LEU A 160 -27.23 16.67 -41.73
CA LEU A 160 -26.20 16.93 -42.75
C LEU A 160 -26.27 15.92 -43.91
N GLU A 161 -26.45 14.63 -43.63
CA GLU A 161 -26.65 13.59 -44.65
C GLU A 161 -27.85 13.91 -45.59
N GLY A 162 -28.92 14.47 -45.03
CA GLY A 162 -30.10 14.89 -45.80
C GLY A 162 -29.85 16.10 -46.70
N GLU A 163 -29.06 17.08 -46.24
CA GLU A 163 -28.69 18.25 -47.04
C GLU A 163 -27.69 17.89 -48.14
N GLU A 164 -26.71 17.03 -47.87
CA GLU A 164 -25.81 16.49 -48.91
C GLU A 164 -26.60 15.78 -50.01
N SER A 165 -27.62 15.00 -49.64
CA SER A 165 -28.51 14.32 -50.59
C SER A 165 -29.32 15.30 -51.44
N ARG A 166 -29.82 16.39 -50.85
CA ARG A 166 -30.56 17.44 -51.57
C ARG A 166 -29.67 18.26 -52.50
N ILE A 167 -28.48 18.65 -52.04
CA ILE A 167 -27.49 19.37 -52.84
C ILE A 167 -27.03 18.51 -54.01
N SER A 168 -26.82 17.21 -53.79
CA SER A 168 -26.51 16.24 -54.84
C SER A 168 -27.62 16.13 -55.90
N LEU A 169 -28.89 16.26 -55.50
CA LEU A 169 -30.03 16.22 -56.42
C LEU A 169 -30.25 17.54 -57.19
N LEU A 170 -29.97 18.69 -56.56
CA LEU A 170 -30.17 20.02 -57.13
C LEU A 170 -29.05 20.45 -58.08
N LEU A 171 -27.89 19.78 -58.05
CA LEU A 171 -26.84 19.97 -59.04
C LEU A 171 -27.02 18.94 -60.16
N PRO A 172 -27.39 19.34 -61.39
CA PRO A 172 -27.07 18.54 -62.56
C PRO A 172 -25.56 18.29 -62.51
N LYS A 173 -25.12 17.05 -62.77
CA LYS A 173 -23.70 16.72 -62.90
C LYS A 173 -23.06 17.63 -63.97
N PHE A 174 -22.54 18.78 -63.54
CA PHE A 174 -21.73 19.66 -64.38
C PHE A 174 -20.32 19.06 -64.46
N SER A 175 -20.21 17.91 -65.12
CA SER A 175 -18.98 17.59 -65.82
C SER A 175 -18.84 18.58 -66.98
N SER A 176 -17.69 19.28 -67.02
CA SER A 176 -17.19 20.18 -68.07
C SER A 176 -17.54 21.68 -68.00
N LEU A 177 -16.79 22.42 -67.18
CA LEU A 177 -16.20 23.68 -67.67
C LEU A 177 -14.73 23.40 -68.00
N ASN A 178 -14.47 23.32 -69.30
CA ASN A 178 -13.14 23.16 -69.87
C ASN A 178 -12.29 24.40 -69.56
N LEU A 179 -11.36 24.30 -68.61
CA LEU A 179 -10.17 25.15 -68.56
C LEU A 179 -8.96 24.32 -69.02
N ARG A 180 -8.84 24.27 -70.35
CA ARG A 180 -7.62 24.12 -71.17
C ARG A 180 -6.56 23.10 -70.69
N GLU A 181 -6.52 22.02 -71.45
CA GLU A 181 -5.55 20.92 -71.49
C GLU A 181 -4.07 21.32 -71.32
N THR A 182 -3.38 20.61 -70.42
CA THR A 182 -2.03 20.08 -70.69
C THR A 182 -1.97 18.60 -70.27
N ASN A 183 -1.31 17.83 -71.13
CA ASN A 183 -1.22 16.38 -71.26
C ASN A 183 -0.96 15.54 -69.98
N LEU A 184 -1.52 14.32 -70.01
CA LEU A 184 -1.40 13.15 -69.14
C LEU A 184 0.00 12.87 -68.55
N ASP A 185 0.02 12.53 -67.26
CA ASP A 185 0.52 11.23 -66.81
C ASP A 185 -0.27 10.78 -65.56
N SER A 186 -0.76 9.55 -65.60
CA SER A 186 -1.62 8.95 -64.58
C SER A 186 -0.85 8.65 -63.29
N LEU A 187 -1.18 9.31 -62.19
CA LEU A 187 -0.82 8.87 -60.84
C LEU A 187 -2.08 8.44 -60.06
N PRO A 188 -2.01 7.33 -59.29
CA PRO A 188 -3.10 6.94 -58.43
C PRO A 188 -3.26 7.98 -57.31
N LEU A 189 -4.48 8.46 -57.11
CA LEU A 189 -4.84 9.31 -55.97
C LEU A 189 -4.73 8.46 -54.71
N VAL A 190 -3.57 8.50 -54.06
CA VAL A 190 -3.36 7.96 -52.72
C VAL A 190 -4.02 8.95 -51.76
N ASP A 191 -5.04 8.47 -51.06
CA ASP A 191 -5.58 9.13 -49.87
C ASP A 191 -4.42 9.40 -48.91
N THR A 192 -4.00 10.66 -48.83
CA THR A 192 -3.01 11.11 -47.87
C THR A 192 -3.75 11.77 -46.72
N HIS A 193 -4.31 10.94 -45.85
CA HIS A 193 -4.67 11.39 -44.51
C HIS A 193 -3.37 11.80 -43.78
N PRO A 194 -3.28 13.01 -43.20
CA PRO A 194 -2.10 13.39 -42.43
C PRO A 194 -2.00 12.49 -41.19
N LYS A 195 -1.01 11.58 -41.17
CA LYS A 195 -0.70 10.75 -40.00
C LYS A 195 -0.36 11.66 -38.82
N ARG A 196 -1.22 11.67 -37.81
CA ARG A 196 -0.97 12.35 -36.54
C ARG A 196 -0.23 11.38 -35.62
N THR A 197 1.04 11.64 -35.36
CA THR A 197 1.81 10.91 -34.35
C THR A 197 1.35 11.34 -32.96
N LEU A 198 1.09 10.35 -32.10
CA LEU A 198 0.70 10.58 -30.71
C LEU A 198 1.94 10.48 -29.81
N LEU A 199 2.10 11.44 -28.91
CA LEU A 199 3.14 11.41 -27.88
C LEU A 199 2.44 11.14 -26.54
N ILE A 200 2.66 9.95 -26.00
CA ILE A 200 2.10 9.56 -24.72
C ILE A 200 3.16 9.83 -23.66
N LYS A 201 2.82 10.74 -22.74
CA LYS A 201 3.61 11.04 -21.55
C LYS A 201 2.98 10.34 -20.35
N THR A 202 3.73 9.45 -19.74
CA THR A 202 3.33 8.81 -18.49
C THR A 202 4.12 9.45 -17.36
N VAL A 203 3.40 9.99 -16.37
CA VAL A 203 3.97 10.66 -15.20
C VAL A 203 3.55 9.89 -13.96
N GLU A 204 4.53 9.40 -13.21
CA GLU A 204 4.32 8.74 -11.92
C GLU A 204 4.55 9.74 -10.79
N THR A 205 3.59 9.84 -9.88
CA THR A 205 3.65 10.76 -8.73
C THR A 205 3.48 10.00 -7.43
N ARG A 206 4.29 10.35 -6.41
CA ARG A 206 4.16 9.87 -5.04
C ARG A 206 4.26 11.06 -4.10
N ASP A 207 3.30 11.18 -3.18
CA ASP A 207 3.21 12.28 -2.21
C ASP A 207 3.21 13.69 -2.85
N GLY A 208 2.64 13.82 -4.05
CA GLY A 208 2.56 15.09 -4.78
C GLY A 208 3.84 15.50 -5.53
N GLN A 209 4.91 14.70 -5.48
CA GLN A 209 6.11 14.91 -6.30
C GLN A 209 6.18 13.92 -7.47
N VAL A 210 6.60 14.43 -8.64
CA VAL A 210 6.86 13.61 -9.82
C VAL A 210 8.15 12.82 -9.61
N ILE A 211 8.03 11.50 -9.58
CA ILE A 211 9.15 10.58 -9.33
C ILE A 211 9.67 9.92 -10.61
N SER A 212 8.86 9.83 -11.66
CA SER A 212 9.31 9.39 -12.99
C SER A 212 8.46 9.99 -14.11
N GLU A 213 9.10 10.39 -15.20
CA GLU A 213 8.44 10.79 -16.45
C GLU A 213 9.06 10.03 -17.61
N THR A 214 8.23 9.31 -18.38
CA THR A 214 8.66 8.62 -19.59
C THR A 214 7.76 9.03 -20.75
N SER A 215 8.36 9.41 -21.88
CA SER A 215 7.66 9.77 -23.11
C SER A 215 7.90 8.70 -24.17
N GLN A 216 6.83 8.10 -24.71
CA GLN A 216 6.93 7.17 -25.84
C GLN A 216 6.18 7.72 -27.06
N HIS A 217 6.85 7.62 -28.22
CA HIS A 217 6.28 7.91 -29.52
C HIS A 217 5.53 6.69 -30.03
N HIS A 218 4.27 6.87 -30.42
CA HIS A 218 3.51 5.84 -31.10
C HIS A 218 3.06 6.36 -32.46
N ASP A 219 3.59 5.75 -33.51
CA ASP A 219 3.09 5.95 -34.86
C ASP A 219 1.88 5.03 -35.04
N ASN A 220 0.70 5.61 -35.28
CA ASN A 220 -0.48 4.84 -35.65
C ASN A 220 -0.19 4.11 -36.97
N LEU A 221 -0.01 2.79 -36.90
CA LEU A 221 -0.24 1.90 -38.04
C LEU A 221 -1.76 1.78 -38.19
N GLU A 222 -2.30 2.41 -39.23
CA GLU A 222 -3.60 2.03 -39.81
C GLU A 222 -3.63 0.55 -40.17
#